data_AF-A0A973GPJ4-F1
#
_entry.id   AF-A0A973GPJ4-F1
#
_cell.length_a   1.000
_cell.length_b   1.000
_cell.length_c   1.000
_cell.angle_alpha   90.00
_cell.angle_beta   90.00
_cell.angle_gamma   90.00
#
_symmetry.space_group_name_H-M   'P 1'
#
loop_
_entity.id
_entity.type
_entity.pdbx_description
1 polymer ?
#
loop_
_entity_poly.entity_id
_entity_poly.type
_entity_poly.pdbx_seq_one_letter_code
_entity_poly.pdbx_strand_id
1 'polypeptide(L)'
;MGERQAFQPLTREDTITVLLYRVSIVLSAIIMAAFAYFLSTASLRTAAANILGYSIYVSVGMSVFFIHLYVRKIKTYLVGLYFLSLGCLAALIIVGKGSPADAFIQGSYGPLLLLPLAGCLGFVTAKEAFCFQLFEGYLLAMLMPFTLLLVAVGALSGTGASSGLVLIAALLVLFTLRKVFQPLAYDIGDKSAYH
;
A
#
# COMPACT_ATOMS: atom_id res chain seq x y z
N MET A 1 3.53 -34.00 10.55
CA MET A 1 2.73 -34.27 9.34
C MET A 1 2.85 -33.05 8.44
N GLY A 2 3.92 -32.99 7.65
CA GLY A 2 4.12 -31.92 6.68
C GLY A 2 3.40 -32.32 5.41
N GLU A 3 2.22 -31.76 5.18
CA GLU A 3 1.61 -31.86 3.86
C GLU A 3 2.62 -31.31 2.86
N ARG A 4 3.03 -32.17 1.92
CA ARG A 4 3.80 -31.73 0.77
C ARG A 4 2.91 -30.70 0.07
N GLN A 5 3.25 -29.42 0.20
CA GLN A 5 2.70 -28.38 -0.66
C GLN A 5 2.94 -28.87 -2.09
N ALA A 6 1.90 -29.42 -2.72
CA ALA A 6 1.98 -29.88 -4.08
C ALA A 6 2.19 -28.62 -4.91
N PHE A 7 3.44 -28.34 -5.26
CA PHE A 7 3.81 -27.24 -6.13
C PHE A 7 3.12 -27.48 -7.47
N GLN A 8 1.96 -26.87 -7.65
CA GLN A 8 1.28 -26.90 -8.92
C GLN A 8 2.10 -26.05 -9.90
N PRO A 9 2.34 -26.54 -11.13
CA PRO A 9 3.03 -25.75 -12.12
C PRO A 9 2.26 -24.44 -12.35
N LEU A 10 3.00 -23.33 -12.33
CA LEU A 10 2.47 -22.01 -12.66
C LEU A 10 2.11 -21.99 -14.14
N THR A 11 0.88 -21.57 -14.44
CA THR A 11 0.53 -21.25 -15.82
C THR A 11 1.17 -19.92 -16.23
N ARG A 12 1.10 -19.59 -17.51
CA ARG A 12 1.57 -18.28 -18.00
C ARG A 12 0.76 -17.13 -17.37
N GLU A 13 -0.55 -17.30 -17.23
CA GLU A 13 -1.45 -16.31 -16.64
C GLU A 13 -1.12 -16.08 -15.16
N ASP A 14 -0.96 -17.16 -14.40
CA ASP A 14 -0.49 -17.15 -13.01
C ASP A 14 0.81 -16.37 -12.83
N THR A 15 1.76 -16.60 -13.74
CA THR A 15 3.05 -15.92 -13.67
C THR A 15 2.91 -14.41 -13.89
N ILE A 16 2.04 -14.01 -14.82
CA ILE A 16 1.79 -12.60 -15.12
C ILE A 16 1.09 -11.92 -13.93
N THR A 17 0.06 -12.53 -13.34
CA THR A 17 -0.67 -11.94 -12.22
C THR A 17 0.22 -11.80 -10.99
N VAL A 18 1.05 -12.80 -10.68
CA VAL A 18 2.03 -12.72 -9.58
C VAL A 18 3.07 -11.63 -9.85
N LEU A 19 3.57 -11.52 -11.08
CA LEU A 19 4.54 -10.50 -11.43
C LEU A 19 3.95 -9.09 -11.29
N LEU A 20 2.73 -8.87 -11.77
CA LEU A 20 2.02 -7.58 -11.61
C LEU A 20 1.83 -7.23 -10.13
N TYR A 21 1.44 -8.20 -9.30
CA TYR A 21 1.33 -8.03 -7.85
C TYR A 21 2.67 -7.68 -7.17
N ARG A 22 3.78 -8.30 -7.57
CA ARG A 22 5.09 -7.98 -6.99
C ARG A 22 5.62 -6.63 -7.46
N VAL A 23 5.46 -6.33 -8.75
CA VAL A 23 5.84 -5.03 -9.32
C VAL A 23 5.09 -3.91 -8.61
N SER A 24 3.80 -4.11 -8.30
CA SER A 24 3.01 -3.10 -7.61
C SER A 24 3.47 -2.83 -6.17
N ILE A 25 3.93 -3.86 -5.44
CA ILE A 25 4.58 -3.70 -4.13
C ILE A 25 5.87 -2.87 -4.27
N VAL A 26 6.72 -3.19 -5.25
CA VAL A 26 7.96 -2.46 -5.51
C VAL A 26 7.70 -1.00 -5.86
N LEU A 27 6.74 -0.75 -6.76
CA LEU A 27 6.33 0.61 -7.12
C LEU A 27 5.83 1.38 -5.89
N SER A 28 5.01 0.76 -5.04
CA SER A 28 4.52 1.40 -3.82
C SER A 28 5.68 1.79 -2.89
N ALA A 29 6.69 0.93 -2.73
CA ALA A 29 7.88 1.22 -1.93
C ALA A 29 8.69 2.40 -2.50
N ILE A 30 8.92 2.43 -3.80
CA ILE A 30 9.65 3.50 -4.48
C ILE A 30 8.91 4.84 -4.35
N ILE A 31 7.59 4.84 -4.57
CA ILE A 31 6.77 6.05 -4.50
C ILE A 31 6.74 6.60 -3.06
N MET A 32 6.59 5.73 -2.06
CA MET A 32 6.64 6.12 -0.64
C MET A 32 8.01 6.65 -0.23
N ALA A 33 9.10 6.05 -0.73
CA ALA A 33 10.46 6.56 -0.51
C ALA A 33 10.68 7.93 -1.17
N ALA A 34 10.16 8.14 -2.38
CA ALA A 34 10.19 9.43 -3.05
C ALA A 34 9.42 10.49 -2.25
N PHE A 35 8.21 10.16 -1.78
CA PHE A 35 7.44 11.04 -0.90
C PHE A 35 8.21 11.43 0.37
N ALA A 36 8.81 10.44 1.05
CA ALA A 36 9.61 10.67 2.25
C ALA A 36 10.82 11.58 1.98
N TYR A 37 11.53 11.36 0.87
CA TYR A 37 12.70 12.15 0.48
C TYR A 37 12.33 13.61 0.14
N PHE A 38 11.33 13.83 -0.71
CA PHE A 38 10.93 15.18 -1.11
C PHE A 38 10.32 15.96 0.06
N LEU A 39 9.58 15.29 0.95
CA LEU A 39 9.01 15.93 2.13
C LEU A 39 10.10 16.31 3.15
N SER A 40 11.07 15.42 3.41
CA SER A 40 12.15 15.68 4.37
C SER A 40 13.13 16.77 3.93
N THR A 41 13.31 16.95 2.62
CA THR A 41 14.16 18.01 2.04
C THR A 41 13.42 19.32 1.77
N ALA A 42 12.14 19.42 2.15
CA ALA A 42 11.27 20.57 1.86
C ALA A 42 11.25 20.96 0.36
N SER A 43 11.50 20.00 -0.54
CA SER A 43 11.64 20.21 -1.98
C SER A 43 10.42 19.70 -2.76
N LEU A 44 9.41 19.19 -2.06
CA LEU A 44 8.18 18.65 -2.65
C LEU A 44 7.34 19.78 -3.27
N ARG A 45 7.43 19.91 -4.59
CA ARG A 45 6.55 20.79 -5.37
C ARG A 45 5.16 20.15 -5.51
N THR A 46 4.10 20.97 -5.51
CA THR A 46 2.71 20.51 -5.65
C THR A 46 2.49 19.60 -6.86
N ALA A 47 3.08 19.91 -8.02
CA ALA A 47 2.98 19.07 -9.21
C ALA A 47 3.59 17.67 -9.01
N ALA A 48 4.77 17.59 -8.38
CA ALA A 48 5.42 16.32 -8.08
C ALA A 48 4.62 15.53 -7.03
N ALA A 49 4.09 16.21 -6.01
CA ALA A 49 3.21 15.60 -5.00
C ALA A 49 1.95 14.99 -5.62
N ASN A 50 1.31 15.67 -6.58
CA ASN A 50 0.15 15.14 -7.28
C ASN A 50 0.50 13.91 -8.13
N ILE A 51 1.61 13.95 -8.87
CA ILE A 51 2.06 12.81 -9.69
C ILE A 51 2.34 11.60 -8.80
N LEU A 52 3.09 11.77 -7.71
CA LEU A 52 3.36 10.70 -6.75
C LEU A 52 2.06 10.21 -6.10
N GLY A 53 1.13 11.12 -5.82
CA GLY A 53 -0.19 10.83 -5.26
C GLY A 53 -1.00 9.91 -6.18
N TYR A 54 -1.15 10.27 -7.45
CA TYR A 54 -1.85 9.40 -8.40
C TYR A 54 -1.11 8.08 -8.63
N SER A 55 0.22 8.12 -8.62
CA SER A 55 1.03 6.91 -8.80
C SER A 55 0.84 5.91 -7.67
N ILE A 56 0.74 6.35 -6.41
CA ILE A 56 0.51 5.44 -5.28
C ILE A 56 -0.89 4.81 -5.33
N TYR A 57 -1.90 5.54 -5.80
CA TYR A 57 -3.22 4.95 -6.03
C TYR A 57 -3.17 3.83 -7.07
N VAL A 58 -2.48 4.07 -8.21
CA VAL A 58 -2.33 3.05 -9.26
C VAL A 58 -1.57 1.83 -8.76
N SER A 59 -0.46 2.01 -8.04
CA SER A 59 0.33 0.88 -7.53
C SER A 59 -0.45 0.09 -6.47
N VAL A 60 -1.13 0.75 -5.53
CA VAL A 60 -1.95 0.05 -4.54
C VAL A 60 -3.13 -0.67 -5.19
N GLY A 61 -3.78 -0.05 -6.18
CA GLY A 61 -4.85 -0.69 -6.96
C GLY A 61 -4.38 -1.96 -7.67
N MET A 62 -3.21 -1.90 -8.32
CA MET A 62 -2.61 -3.08 -8.95
C MET A 62 -2.36 -4.18 -7.91
N SER A 63 -1.84 -3.85 -6.72
CA SER A 63 -1.70 -4.84 -5.63
C SER A 63 -3.04 -5.46 -5.25
N VAL A 64 -4.10 -4.65 -5.08
CA VAL A 64 -5.43 -5.11 -4.65
C VAL A 64 -6.09 -6.02 -5.68
N PHE A 65 -5.97 -5.75 -6.98
CA PHE A 65 -6.61 -6.56 -8.02
C PHE A 65 -5.87 -7.87 -8.30
N PHE A 66 -4.53 -7.85 -8.26
CA PHE A 66 -3.68 -9.00 -8.54
C PHE A 66 -3.27 -9.80 -7.31
N ILE A 67 -3.71 -9.41 -6.11
CA ILE A 67 -3.52 -10.24 -4.91
C ILE A 67 -4.32 -11.54 -5.05
N HIS A 68 -3.63 -12.63 -4.71
CA HIS A 68 -4.21 -13.96 -4.62
C HIS A 68 -4.57 -14.21 -3.15
N LEU A 69 -5.86 -14.43 -2.90
CA LEU A 69 -6.44 -14.65 -1.58
C LEU A 69 -7.44 -15.80 -1.68
N TYR A 70 -7.29 -16.82 -0.84
CA TYR A 70 -8.24 -17.95 -0.78
C TYR A 70 -9.64 -17.52 -0.34
N VAL A 71 -9.70 -16.58 0.61
CA VAL A 71 -10.98 -16.15 1.17
C VAL A 71 -11.59 -15.06 0.29
N ARG A 72 -12.50 -15.46 -0.61
CA ARG A 72 -13.20 -14.55 -1.53
C ARG A 72 -13.83 -13.35 -0.83
N LYS A 73 -14.43 -13.53 0.35
CA LYS A 73 -15.04 -12.45 1.15
C LYS A 73 -14.02 -11.34 1.49
N ILE A 74 -12.80 -11.71 1.83
CA ILE A 74 -11.72 -10.77 2.16
C ILE A 74 -11.26 -10.04 0.90
N LYS A 75 -11.11 -10.74 -0.24
CA LYS A 75 -10.78 -10.10 -1.52
C LYS A 75 -11.83 -9.07 -1.93
N THR A 76 -13.12 -9.41 -1.82
CA THR A 76 -14.22 -8.47 -2.13
C THR A 76 -14.20 -7.25 -1.20
N TYR A 77 -13.97 -7.46 0.10
CA TYR A 77 -13.83 -6.35 1.05
C TYR A 77 -12.67 -5.42 0.69
N LEU A 78 -11.50 -5.98 0.36
CA LEU A 78 -10.32 -5.21 -0.02
C LEU A 78 -10.54 -4.39 -1.29
N VAL A 79 -11.21 -4.98 -2.30
CA VAL A 79 -11.61 -4.27 -3.53
C VAL A 79 -12.61 -3.16 -3.23
N GLY A 80 -13.60 -3.41 -2.35
CA GLY A 80 -14.54 -2.39 -1.89
C GLY A 80 -13.85 -1.24 -1.15
N LEU A 81 -12.87 -1.54 -0.30
CA LEU A 81 -12.05 -0.55 0.39
C LEU A 81 -11.24 0.30 -0.60
N TYR A 82 -10.72 -0.31 -1.67
CA TYR A 82 -10.04 0.42 -2.73
C TYR A 82 -10.98 1.35 -3.50
N PHE A 83 -12.20 0.92 -3.84
CA PHE A 83 -13.20 1.82 -4.43
C PHE A 83 -13.59 2.97 -3.50
N LEU A 84 -13.73 2.71 -2.20
CA LEU A 84 -13.90 3.78 -1.21
C LEU A 84 -12.73 4.76 -1.24
N SER A 85 -11.48 4.26 -1.35
CA SER A 85 -10.29 5.10 -1.46
C SER A 85 -10.31 6.01 -2.69
N LEU A 86 -10.85 5.54 -3.82
CA LEU A 86 -11.03 6.35 -5.04
C LEU A 86 -12.10 7.43 -4.84
N GLY A 87 -13.18 7.13 -4.11
CA GLY A 87 -14.15 8.14 -3.69
C GLY A 87 -13.51 9.22 -2.81
N CYS A 88 -12.65 8.83 -1.87
CA CYS A 88 -11.88 9.77 -1.05
C CYS A 88 -10.86 10.58 -1.86
N LEU A 89 -10.25 10.00 -2.91
CA LEU A 89 -9.40 10.74 -3.85
C LEU A 89 -10.17 11.83 -4.58
N ALA A 90 -11.38 11.52 -5.07
CA ALA A 90 -12.24 12.51 -5.70
C ALA A 90 -12.56 13.67 -4.73
N ALA A 91 -12.86 13.36 -3.47
CA ALA A 91 -13.06 14.38 -2.44
C ALA A 91 -11.79 15.22 -2.20
N LEU A 92 -10.59 14.61 -2.15
CA LEU A 92 -9.32 15.33 -2.03
C LEU A 92 -9.10 16.29 -3.20
N ILE A 93 -9.40 15.88 -4.42
CA ILE A 93 -9.26 16.73 -5.62
C ILE A 93 -10.22 17.93 -5.53
N ILE A 94 -11.48 17.72 -5.12
CA ILE A 94 -12.48 18.78 -4.99
C ILE A 94 -12.06 19.78 -3.90
N VAL A 95 -11.70 19.28 -2.71
CA VAL A 95 -11.29 20.12 -1.57
C VAL A 95 -10.02 20.92 -1.90
N GLY A 96 -9.07 20.28 -2.58
CA GLY A 96 -7.80 20.88 -2.98
C GLY A 96 -7.87 21.70 -4.27
N LYS A 97 -9.07 22.06 -4.76
CA LYS A 97 -9.30 22.88 -5.96
C LYS A 97 -8.53 22.37 -7.20
N GLY A 98 -8.45 21.05 -7.36
CA GLY A 98 -7.75 20.38 -8.46
C GLY A 98 -6.40 19.76 -8.08
N SER A 99 -5.88 19.99 -6.86
CA SER A 99 -4.67 19.32 -6.36
C SER A 99 -4.96 18.54 -5.08
N PRO A 100 -4.86 17.18 -5.10
CA PRO A 100 -5.01 16.39 -3.87
C PRO A 100 -3.92 16.70 -2.82
N ALA A 101 -2.72 17.12 -3.25
CA ALA A 101 -1.65 17.53 -2.34
C ALA A 101 -2.02 18.79 -1.54
N ASP A 102 -2.69 19.76 -2.17
CA ASP A 102 -3.10 20.99 -1.51
C ASP A 102 -4.19 20.74 -0.44
N ALA A 103 -5.08 19.77 -0.66
CA ALA A 103 -6.07 19.35 0.33
C ALA A 103 -5.43 18.77 1.60
N PHE A 104 -4.28 18.09 1.47
CA PHE A 104 -3.53 17.54 2.58
C PHE A 104 -2.87 18.63 3.43
N ILE A 105 -2.42 19.72 2.80
CA ILE A 105 -1.74 20.84 3.48
C ILE A 105 -2.75 21.80 4.14
N GLN A 106 -3.88 22.06 3.47
CA GLN A 106 -4.81 23.12 3.87
C GLN A 106 -5.90 22.68 4.84
N GLY A 107 -6.18 21.38 4.96
CA GLY A 107 -7.34 20.87 5.71
C GLY A 107 -6.99 19.85 6.79
N SER A 108 -7.54 20.03 8.00
CA SER A 108 -7.44 19.05 9.10
C SER A 108 -7.98 17.66 8.75
N TYR A 109 -8.87 17.57 7.74
CA TYR A 109 -9.50 16.33 7.29
C TYR A 109 -8.78 15.65 6.11
N GLY A 110 -7.84 16.33 5.45
CA GLY A 110 -7.12 15.78 4.30
C GLY A 110 -6.44 14.43 4.58
N PRO A 111 -5.69 14.28 5.69
CA PRO A 111 -5.07 13.00 6.05
C PRO A 111 -6.07 11.86 6.30
N LEU A 112 -7.29 12.16 6.78
CA LEU A 112 -8.32 11.14 7.02
C LEU A 112 -8.83 10.52 5.72
N LEU A 113 -8.88 11.29 4.63
CA LEU A 113 -9.28 10.80 3.31
C LEU A 113 -8.28 9.81 2.71
N LEU A 114 -7.04 9.74 3.24
CA LEU A 114 -6.05 8.73 2.85
C LEU A 114 -6.17 7.42 3.64
N LEU A 115 -6.98 7.36 4.70
CA LEU A 115 -7.11 6.16 5.54
C LEU A 115 -7.54 4.90 4.75
N PRO A 116 -8.50 4.94 3.81
CA PRO A 116 -8.86 3.76 3.04
C PRO A 116 -7.70 3.24 2.18
N LEU A 117 -6.91 4.14 1.57
CA LEU A 117 -5.74 3.77 0.78
C LEU A 117 -4.65 3.14 1.65
N ALA A 118 -4.37 3.75 2.81
CA ALA A 118 -3.45 3.20 3.80
C ALA A 118 -3.92 1.83 4.32
N GLY A 119 -5.23 1.64 4.49
CA GLY A 119 -5.85 0.37 4.83
C GLY A 119 -5.63 -0.70 3.75
N CYS A 120 -5.76 -0.35 2.47
CA CYS A 120 -5.46 -1.26 1.35
C CYS A 120 -4.00 -1.71 1.36
N LEU A 121 -3.05 -0.77 1.43
CA LEU A 121 -1.62 -1.09 1.45
C LEU A 121 -1.24 -1.85 2.74
N GLY A 122 -1.82 -1.47 3.88
CA GLY A 122 -1.64 -2.17 5.15
C GLY A 122 -2.17 -3.60 5.12
N PHE A 123 -3.30 -3.83 4.45
CA PHE A 123 -3.82 -5.18 4.25
C PHE A 123 -2.85 -6.03 3.41
N VAL A 124 -2.30 -5.46 2.32
CA VAL A 124 -1.31 -6.13 1.48
C VAL A 124 -0.09 -6.53 2.31
N THR A 125 0.46 -5.61 3.12
CA THR A 125 1.63 -5.92 3.96
C THR A 125 1.31 -6.92 5.08
N ALA A 126 0.11 -6.84 5.68
CA ALA A 126 -0.34 -7.77 6.71
C ALA A 126 -0.54 -9.20 6.15
N LYS A 127 -1.08 -9.33 4.93
CA LYS A 127 -1.20 -10.65 4.26
C LYS A 127 0.17 -11.29 4.12
N GLU A 128 1.15 -10.53 3.63
CA GLU A 128 2.51 -11.05 3.44
C GLU A 128 3.21 -11.36 4.77
N ALA A 129 2.94 -10.58 5.82
CA ALA A 129 3.39 -10.89 7.18
C ALA A 129 2.82 -12.21 7.69
N PHE A 130 1.54 -12.46 7.47
CA PHE A 130 0.86 -13.69 7.84
C PHE A 130 1.39 -14.90 7.07
N CYS A 131 1.49 -14.79 5.74
CA CYS A 131 1.90 -15.91 4.88
C CYS A 131 3.39 -16.26 5.03
N PHE A 132 4.28 -15.28 5.20
CA PHE A 132 5.72 -15.48 5.07
C PHE A 132 6.54 -15.02 6.29
N GLN A 133 5.88 -14.73 7.42
CA GLN A 133 6.55 -14.28 8.66
C GLN A 133 7.40 -13.01 8.44
N LEU A 134 6.94 -12.13 7.55
CA LEU A 134 7.49 -10.79 7.35
C LEU A 134 6.88 -9.84 8.39
N PHE A 135 7.30 -9.96 9.66
CA PHE A 135 6.72 -9.24 10.80
C PHE A 135 6.60 -7.72 10.62
N GLU A 136 7.52 -7.11 9.88
CA GLU A 136 7.47 -5.70 9.49
C GLU A 136 6.17 -5.33 8.75
N GLY A 137 5.52 -6.29 8.09
CA GLY A 137 4.27 -6.07 7.39
C GLY A 137 3.08 -5.82 8.32
N TYR A 138 3.07 -6.42 9.52
CA TYR A 138 2.10 -6.07 10.57
C TYR A 138 2.37 -4.68 11.14
N LEU A 139 3.65 -4.35 11.35
CA LEU A 139 4.04 -3.04 11.84
C LEU A 139 3.63 -1.95 10.83
N LEU A 140 3.87 -2.15 9.54
CA LEU A 140 3.42 -1.27 8.45
C LEU A 140 1.90 -1.11 8.45
N ALA A 141 1.16 -2.22 8.57
CA ALA A 141 -0.29 -2.22 8.56
C ALA A 141 -0.90 -1.36 9.69
N MET A 142 -0.23 -1.31 10.85
CA MET A 142 -0.63 -0.49 11.98
C MET A 142 -0.11 0.94 11.88
N LEU A 143 1.17 1.12 11.49
CA LEU A 143 1.81 2.44 11.45
C LEU A 143 1.16 3.36 10.42
N MET A 144 0.87 2.89 9.21
CA MET A 144 0.32 3.74 8.14
C MET A 144 -0.98 4.47 8.55
N PRO A 145 -2.07 3.77 8.98
CA PRO A 145 -3.28 4.45 9.42
C PRO A 145 -3.07 5.22 10.72
N PHE A 146 -2.24 4.73 11.65
CA PHE A 146 -1.98 5.42 12.91
C PHE A 146 -1.26 6.76 12.72
N THR A 147 -0.24 6.82 11.86
CA THR A 147 0.44 8.06 11.51
C THR A 147 -0.52 9.05 10.86
N LEU A 148 -1.40 8.61 9.96
CA LEU A 148 -2.42 9.48 9.37
C LEU A 148 -3.42 10.02 10.40
N LEU A 149 -3.86 9.19 11.35
CA LEU A 149 -4.72 9.64 12.45
C LEU A 149 -4.03 10.68 13.33
N LEU A 150 -2.76 10.45 13.71
CA LEU A 150 -1.98 11.40 14.50
C LEU A 150 -1.79 12.74 13.79
N VAL A 151 -1.58 12.72 12.47
CA VAL A 151 -1.50 13.93 11.65
C VAL A 151 -2.87 14.64 11.60
N ALA A 152 -3.96 13.89 11.42
CA ALA A 152 -5.31 14.45 11.32
C ALA A 152 -5.77 15.17 12.61
N VAL A 153 -5.42 14.63 13.79
CA VAL A 153 -5.74 15.24 15.09
C VAL A 153 -4.72 16.32 15.50
N GLY A 154 -3.71 16.59 14.68
CA GLY A 154 -2.65 17.57 14.96
C GLY A 154 -1.63 17.14 16.01
N ALA A 155 -1.67 15.89 16.49
CA ALA A 155 -0.71 15.35 17.45
C ALA A 155 0.69 15.18 16.84
N LEU A 156 0.78 15.06 15.51
CA LEU A 156 2.02 14.85 14.79
C LEU A 156 2.05 15.80 13.58
N SER A 157 2.96 16.77 13.59
CA SER A 157 3.06 17.83 12.57
C SER A 157 4.52 18.14 12.21
N GLY A 158 4.73 18.80 11.07
CA GLY A 158 6.05 19.21 10.60
C GLY A 158 7.05 18.06 10.53
N THR A 159 8.10 18.15 11.35
CA THR A 159 9.18 17.15 11.42
C THR A 159 8.69 15.78 11.90
N GLY A 160 7.69 15.72 12.77
CA GLY A 160 7.09 14.45 13.22
C GLY A 160 6.38 13.71 12.09
N ALA A 161 5.64 14.43 11.24
CA ALA A 161 4.98 13.87 10.06
C ALA A 161 5.99 13.35 9.04
N SER A 162 7.05 14.11 8.79
CA SER A 162 8.14 13.71 7.91
C SER A 162 8.88 12.48 8.44
N SER A 163 9.22 12.42 9.72
CA SER A 163 9.94 11.29 10.31
C SER A 163 9.09 10.00 10.32
N GLY A 164 7.78 10.12 10.60
CA GLY A 164 6.84 9.00 10.48
C GLY A 164 6.77 8.44 9.06
N LEU A 165 6.72 9.32 8.05
CA LEU A 165 6.73 8.91 6.66
C LEU A 165 8.05 8.25 6.24
N VAL A 166 9.19 8.77 6.70
CA VAL A 166 10.52 8.17 6.49
C VAL A 166 10.58 6.77 7.11
N LEU A 167 10.07 6.59 8.33
CA LEU A 167 10.01 5.28 8.99
C LEU A 167 9.15 4.29 8.18
N ILE A 168 7.96 4.71 7.75
CA ILE A 168 7.08 3.89 6.91
C ILE A 168 7.77 3.50 5.61
N ALA A 169 8.42 4.46 4.93
CA ALA A 169 9.14 4.20 3.68
C ALA A 169 10.30 3.22 3.88
N ALA A 170 11.10 3.39 4.94
CA ALA A 170 12.22 2.50 5.26
C ALA A 170 11.74 1.06 5.54
N LEU A 171 10.68 0.91 6.34
CA LEU A 171 10.06 -0.39 6.60
C LEU A 171 9.48 -1.02 5.33
N LEU A 172 8.86 -0.23 4.46
CA LEU A 172 8.28 -0.72 3.21
C LEU A 172 9.37 -1.18 2.22
N VAL A 173 10.51 -0.49 2.18
CA VAL A 173 11.69 -0.94 1.41
C VAL A 173 12.23 -2.25 1.98
N LEU A 174 12.42 -2.36 3.29
CA LEU A 174 12.89 -3.59 3.94
C LEU A 174 11.95 -4.77 3.66
N PHE A 175 10.64 -4.55 3.82
CA PHE A 175 9.59 -5.50 3.48
C PHE A 175 9.68 -5.96 2.02
N THR A 176 9.81 -5.00 1.10
CA THR A 176 9.86 -5.26 -0.34
C THR A 176 11.10 -6.07 -0.71
N LEU A 177 12.27 -5.72 -0.18
CA LEU A 177 13.50 -6.46 -0.44
C LEU A 177 13.37 -7.91 0.01
N ARG A 178 12.79 -8.17 1.18
CA ARG A 178 12.56 -9.53 1.66
C ARG A 178 11.49 -10.28 0.86
N LYS A 179 10.51 -9.57 0.31
CA LYS A 179 9.44 -10.16 -0.49
C LYS A 179 9.89 -10.56 -1.90
N VAL A 180 10.61 -9.69 -2.61
CA VAL A 180 10.90 -9.85 -4.04
C VAL A 180 11.76 -11.09 -4.32
N PHE A 181 12.66 -11.47 -3.40
CA PHE A 181 13.53 -12.65 -3.56
C PHE A 181 12.85 -14.00 -3.26
N GLN A 182 11.60 -14.02 -2.79
CA GLN A 182 10.89 -15.28 -2.54
C GLN A 182 10.48 -15.98 -3.86
N PRO A 183 10.36 -17.32 -3.90
CA PRO A 183 9.83 -18.03 -5.06
C PRO A 183 8.45 -17.52 -5.50
N LEU A 184 8.20 -17.35 -6.81
CA LEU A 184 6.93 -16.84 -7.35
C LEU A 184 5.72 -17.70 -6.97
N ALA A 185 5.90 -19.03 -6.91
CA ALA A 185 4.84 -19.98 -6.61
C ALA A 185 4.21 -19.76 -5.22
N TYR A 186 4.92 -19.12 -4.30
CA TYR A 186 4.42 -18.82 -2.97
C TYR A 186 3.24 -17.86 -2.97
N ASP A 187 3.11 -17.03 -4.00
CA ASP A 187 2.02 -16.05 -4.05
C ASP A 187 0.66 -16.65 -4.43
N ILE A 188 0.62 -17.83 -5.05
CA ILE A 188 -0.61 -18.51 -5.48
C ILE A 188 -1.05 -19.60 -4.50
N GLY A 189 -0.09 -20.35 -3.94
CA GLY A 189 -0.34 -21.58 -3.17
C GLY A 189 -1.43 -22.50 -3.78
N ASP A 190 -2.36 -23.06 -2.99
CA ASP A 190 -3.30 -24.09 -3.45
C ASP A 190 -4.46 -23.55 -4.30
N LYS A 191 -4.46 -23.88 -5.59
CA LYS A 191 -5.48 -23.40 -6.53
C LYS A 191 -6.89 -23.94 -6.25
N SER A 192 -7.01 -25.08 -5.59
CA SER A 192 -8.32 -25.70 -5.31
C SER A 192 -9.17 -24.88 -4.33
N ALA A 193 -8.55 -23.98 -3.56
CA ALA A 193 -9.21 -23.12 -2.60
C ALA A 193 -9.78 -21.82 -3.21
N TYR A 194 -9.65 -21.60 -4.52
CA TYR A 194 -10.20 -20.41 -5.20
C TYR A 194 -11.64 -20.55 -5.71
N HIS A 195 -12.27 -21.72 -5.54
CA HIS A 195 -13.65 -21.99 -5.96
C HIS A 195 -14.72 -21.33 -5.08
#